data_AF-R6HWU1-F1
#
_entry.id   AF-R6HWU1-F1
#
_cell.length_a   1.000
_cell.length_b   1.000
_cell.length_c   1.000
_cell.angle_alpha   90.00
_cell.angle_beta   90.00
_cell.angle_gamma   90.00
#
_symmetry.space_group_name_H-M   'P 1'
#
loop_
_entity.id
_entity.type
_entity.pdbx_description
1 polymer ?
#
loop_
_entity_poly.entity_id
_entity_poly.type
_entity_poly.pdbx_seq_one_letter_code
_entity_poly.pdbx_strand_id
1 'polypeptide(L)'
;MTGTTFCPDEAVTREQAATFLYRYVTEYLGLTPEQSGDLSGYSDSARISAYAREAVAWAVSESFLEGYGDGTLRPRANLTRAQMAKFLTILAQDF
;
A
#
# COMPACT_ATOMS: atom_id res chain seq x y z
N MET A 1 -11.68 12.18 15.24
CA MET A 1 -10.90 10.96 15.51
C MET A 1 -9.52 11.36 16.01
N THR A 2 -9.02 10.73 17.08
CA THR A 2 -7.65 10.95 17.56
C THR A 2 -6.70 9.99 16.83
N GLY A 3 -5.42 10.34 16.73
CA GLY A 3 -4.42 9.51 16.04
C GLY A 3 -4.14 8.14 16.67
N THR A 4 -4.79 7.80 17.78
CA THR A 4 -4.63 6.54 18.53
C THR A 4 -5.90 5.67 18.52
N THR A 5 -6.98 6.12 17.90
CA THR A 5 -8.22 5.33 17.81
C THR A 5 -8.14 4.38 16.62
N PHE A 6 -8.38 3.09 16.85
CA PHE A 6 -8.56 2.10 15.79
C PHE A 6 -10.00 2.19 15.24
N CYS A 7 -10.15 2.39 13.94
CA CYS A 7 -11.42 2.66 13.28
C CYS A 7 -11.85 1.49 12.39
N PRO A 8 -12.36 0.37 12.95
CA PRO A 8 -12.62 -0.86 12.21
C PRO A 8 -13.74 -0.74 11.17
N ASP A 9 -14.68 0.19 11.37
CA ASP A 9 -15.83 0.40 10.48
C ASP A 9 -15.53 1.39 9.34
N GLU A 10 -14.35 2.01 9.32
CA GLU A 10 -13.97 2.93 8.27
C GLU A 10 -13.37 2.22 7.06
N ALA A 11 -13.60 2.80 5.88
CA ALA A 11 -13.01 2.29 4.66
C ALA A 11 -11.47 2.41 4.72
N VAL A 12 -10.80 1.33 4.36
CA VAL A 12 -9.34 1.29 4.27
C VAL A 12 -8.89 2.02 3.00
N THR A 13 -7.95 2.94 3.14
CA THR A 13 -7.31 3.61 1.99
C THR A 13 -6.23 2.73 1.36
N ARG A 14 -5.86 3.04 0.11
CA ARG A 14 -4.81 2.31 -0.62
C ARG A 14 -3.46 2.33 0.09
N GLU A 15 -3.06 3.46 0.67
CA GLU A 15 -1.81 3.57 1.43
C GLU A 15 -1.84 2.79 2.75
N GLN A 16 -2.99 2.71 3.41
CA GLN A 16 -3.17 1.90 4.62
C GLN A 16 -3.09 0.41 4.31
N ALA A 17 -3.74 -0.04 3.23
CA ALA A 17 -3.66 -1.43 2.80
C ALA A 17 -2.23 -1.85 2.45
N ALA A 18 -1.48 -1.03 1.71
CA ALA A 18 -0.07 -1.26 1.44
C ALA A 18 0.74 -1.37 2.75
N THR A 19 0.47 -0.50 3.72
CA THR A 19 1.12 -0.52 5.04
C THR A 19 0.82 -1.81 5.82
N PHE A 20 -0.43 -2.29 5.78
CA PHE A 20 -0.81 -3.53 6.46
C PHE A 20 -0.05 -4.74 5.90
N LEU A 21 0.02 -4.85 4.58
CA LEU A 21 0.72 -5.95 3.90
C LEU A 21 2.23 -5.87 4.10
N TYR A 22 2.80 -4.67 4.01
CA TYR A 22 4.22 -4.45 4.27
C TYR A 22 4.61 -4.92 5.67
N ARG A 23 3.84 -4.54 6.70
CA ARG A 23 4.08 -5.00 8.07
C ARG A 23 3.86 -6.49 8.26
N TYR A 24 2.89 -7.07 7.59
CA TYR A 24 2.70 -8.52 7.61
C TYR A 24 3.96 -9.25 7.07
N VAL A 25 4.47 -8.83 5.92
CA VAL A 25 5.67 -9.43 5.31
C VAL A 25 6.93 -9.20 6.18
N THR A 26 7.12 -7.98 6.67
CA THR A 26 8.37 -7.61 7.37
C THR A 26 8.38 -7.98 8.85
N GLU A 27 7.28 -7.80 9.56
CA GLU A 27 7.21 -7.99 11.02
C GLU A 27 6.70 -9.39 11.39
N TYR A 28 5.74 -9.95 10.63
CA TYR A 28 5.17 -11.26 10.94
C TYR A 28 5.90 -12.40 10.23
N LEU A 29 6.16 -12.30 8.92
CA LEU A 29 6.93 -13.31 8.19
C LEU A 29 8.45 -13.14 8.38
N GLY A 30 8.90 -11.96 8.80
CA GLY A 30 10.33 -11.67 9.02
C GLY A 30 11.13 -11.54 7.72
N LEU A 31 10.46 -11.29 6.58
CA LEU A 31 11.10 -11.14 5.28
C LEU A 31 11.60 -9.72 5.10
N THR A 32 12.75 -9.56 4.46
CA THR A 32 13.29 -8.24 4.13
C THR A 32 12.82 -7.86 2.72
N PRO A 33 12.19 -6.69 2.51
CA PRO A 33 11.82 -6.24 1.19
C PRO A 33 13.08 -5.95 0.39
N GLU A 34 13.28 -6.67 -0.72
CA GLU A 34 14.48 -6.52 -1.55
C GLU A 34 14.39 -5.32 -2.49
N GLN A 35 13.17 -4.86 -2.81
CA GLN A 35 12.92 -3.84 -3.81
C GLN A 35 12.07 -2.69 -3.26
N SER A 36 12.36 -1.49 -3.76
CA SER A 36 11.59 -0.28 -3.50
C SER A 36 11.32 0.42 -4.83
N GLY A 37 10.05 0.64 -5.14
CA GLY A 37 9.62 1.30 -6.37
C GLY A 37 9.91 2.81 -6.35
N ASP A 38 10.23 3.36 -7.53
CA ASP A 38 10.34 4.80 -7.69
C ASP A 38 8.96 5.47 -7.70
N LEU A 39 8.73 6.34 -6.72
CA LEU A 39 7.49 7.10 -6.59
C LEU A 39 7.51 8.44 -7.34
N SER A 40 8.68 8.87 -7.83
CA SER A 40 8.86 10.20 -8.47
C SER A 40 8.07 10.35 -9.77
N GLY A 41 7.78 9.24 -10.44
CA GLY A 41 6.96 9.19 -11.64
C GLY A 41 5.47 9.48 -11.41
N TYR A 42 5.00 9.50 -10.15
CA TYR A 42 3.60 9.75 -9.83
C TYR A 42 3.38 11.19 -9.36
N SER A 43 2.46 11.87 -10.03
CA SER A 43 2.13 13.29 -9.80
C SER A 43 1.56 13.58 -8.41
N ASP A 44 0.98 12.57 -7.76
CA ASP A 44 0.39 12.65 -6.42
C ASP A 44 1.23 11.97 -5.34
N SER A 45 2.50 11.64 -5.63
CA SER A 45 3.44 11.04 -4.66
C SER A 45 3.61 11.88 -3.39
N ALA A 46 3.50 13.21 -3.49
CA ALA A 46 3.52 14.13 -2.34
C ALA A 46 2.31 13.97 -1.40
N ARG A 47 1.23 13.31 -1.83
CA ARG A 47 0.03 13.07 -1.00
C ARG A 47 0.14 11.82 -0.13
N ILE A 48 1.14 10.98 -0.37
CA ILE A 48 1.41 9.78 0.43
C ILE A 48 1.79 10.20 1.84
N SER A 49 1.11 9.64 2.83
CA SER A 49 1.44 9.91 4.23
C SER A 49 2.86 9.43 4.57
N ALA A 50 3.57 10.15 5.43
CA ALA A 50 4.97 9.85 5.76
C ALA A 50 5.17 8.40 6.25
N TYR A 51 4.25 7.89 7.06
CA TYR A 51 4.29 6.51 7.58
C TYR A 51 4.12 5.44 6.49
N ALA A 52 3.54 5.80 5.34
CA ALA A 52 3.19 4.87 4.27
C ALA A 52 4.16 4.93 3.09
N ARG A 53 5.11 5.89 3.04
CA ARG A 53 5.99 6.08 1.87
C ARG A 53 6.75 4.82 1.49
N GLU A 54 7.37 4.18 2.47
CA GLU A 54 8.16 2.96 2.27
C GLU A 54 7.26 1.81 1.82
N ALA A 55 6.14 1.58 2.52
CA ALA A 55 5.18 0.55 2.17
C ALA A 55 4.56 0.74 0.77
N VAL A 56 4.28 1.98 0.36
CA VAL A 56 3.75 2.29 -0.97
C VAL A 56 4.82 2.09 -2.04
N ALA A 57 6.07 2.49 -1.78
CA ALA A 57 7.18 2.23 -2.71
C ALA A 57 7.38 0.73 -2.93
N TRP A 58 7.41 -0.05 -1.85
CA TRP A 58 7.45 -1.51 -1.91
C TRP A 58 6.24 -2.10 -2.65
N ALA A 59 5.02 -1.64 -2.33
CA ALA A 59 3.82 -2.13 -2.99
C ALA A 59 3.80 -1.84 -4.49
N VAL A 60 4.45 -0.76 -4.94
CA VAL A 60 4.63 -0.45 -6.37
C VAL A 60 5.63 -1.40 -7.02
N SER A 61 6.76 -1.73 -6.36
CA SER A 61 7.74 -2.67 -6.94
C SER A 61 7.21 -4.09 -7.03
N GLU A 62 6.44 -4.53 -6.04
CA GLU A 62 5.82 -5.87 -6.02
C GLU A 62 4.51 -5.95 -6.81
N SER A 63 4.13 -4.90 -7.56
CA SER A 63 2.90 -4.86 -8.38
C SER A 63 1.58 -5.02 -7.59
N PHE A 64 1.62 -4.97 -6.26
CA PHE A 64 0.41 -4.81 -5.44
C PHE A 64 -0.33 -3.55 -5.89
N LEU A 65 0.35 -2.41 -5.85
CA LEU A 65 -0.25 -1.11 -6.10
C LEU A 65 0.22 -0.55 -7.44
N GLU A 66 -0.67 -0.59 -8.42
CA GLU A 66 -0.47 0.04 -9.72
C GLU A 66 -1.07 1.45 -9.74
N GLY A 67 -0.39 2.35 -10.44
CA GLY A 67 -0.92 3.66 -10.77
C GLY A 67 -2.03 3.60 -11.81
N TYR A 68 -2.75 4.71 -11.93
CA TYR A 68 -3.78 4.91 -12.93
C TYR A 68 -3.17 5.51 -14.20
N GLY A 69 -3.88 5.39 -15.32
CA GLY A 69 -3.42 5.91 -16.62
C GLY A 69 -3.24 7.44 -16.70
N ASP A 70 -3.63 8.16 -15.66
CA ASP A 70 -3.40 9.60 -15.48
C ASP A 70 -2.10 9.93 -14.72
N GLY A 71 -1.27 8.92 -14.39
CA GLY A 71 -0.02 9.11 -13.65
C GLY A 71 -0.21 9.37 -12.16
N THR A 72 -1.30 8.88 -11.56
CA THR A 72 -1.59 8.98 -10.12
C THR A 72 -1.61 7.62 -9.43
N LEU A 73 -1.31 7.57 -8.12
CA LEU A 73 -1.47 6.38 -7.27
C LEU A 73 -2.77 6.38 -6.48
N ARG A 74 -3.30 7.59 -6.21
CA ARG A 74 -4.46 7.88 -5.38
C ARG A 74 -4.34 7.25 -3.98
N PRO A 75 -3.27 7.55 -3.21
CA PRO A 75 -2.95 6.82 -1.99
C PRO A 75 -4.05 6.89 -0.92
N ARG A 76 -4.75 8.02 -0.84
CA ARG A 76 -5.84 8.26 0.11
C ARG A 76 -7.23 7.86 -0.39
N ALA A 77 -7.34 7.31 -1.60
CA ALA A 77 -8.61 6.80 -2.09
C ALA A 77 -8.96 5.47 -1.41
N ASN A 78 -10.26 5.23 -1.21
CA ASN A 78 -10.74 3.98 -0.64
C ASN A 78 -10.35 2.81 -1.54
N LEU A 79 -9.88 1.73 -0.92
CA LEU A 79 -9.56 0.49 -1.61
C LEU A 79 -10.86 -0.25 -1.95
N THR A 80 -11.00 -0.68 -3.21
CA THR A 80 -12.14 -1.52 -3.61
C THR A 80 -11.91 -2.97 -3.19
N ARG A 81 -13.00 -3.74 -3.06
CA ARG A 81 -12.92 -5.18 -2.76
C ARG A 81 -12.13 -5.97 -3.82
N ALA A 82 -12.23 -5.58 -5.09
CA ALA A 82 -11.47 -6.22 -6.17
C ALA A 82 -9.97 -5.96 -6.05
N GLN A 83 -9.56 -4.74 -5.69
CA GLN A 83 -8.16 -4.41 -5.44
C GLN A 83 -7.63 -5.17 -4.22
N MET A 84 -8.41 -5.25 -3.13
CA MET A 84 -8.01 -6.06 -1.98
C MET A 84 -7.82 -7.54 -2.34
N ALA A 85 -8.73 -8.11 -3.15
CA ALA A 85 -8.60 -9.49 -3.61
C ALA A 85 -7.33 -9.70 -4.45
N LYS A 86 -6.98 -8.76 -5.34
CA LYS A 86 -5.71 -8.79 -6.08
C LYS A 86 -4.53 -8.79 -5.11
N PHE A 87 -4.55 -7.91 -4.12
CA PHE A 87 -3.45 -7.80 -3.17
C PHE A 87 -3.26 -9.10 -2.38
N LEU A 88 -4.33 -9.66 -1.84
CA LEU A 88 -4.25 -10.93 -1.10
C LEU A 88 -3.81 -12.11 -1.98
N THR A 89 -4.15 -12.08 -3.27
CA THR A 89 -3.72 -13.11 -4.23
C THR A 89 -2.21 -13.07 -4.46
N ILE A 90 -1.65 -11.88 -4.73
CA ILE A 90 -0.20 -11.68 -4.89
C ILE A 90 0.51 -12.09 -3.59
N LEU A 91 0.00 -11.63 -2.44
CA LEU A 91 0.58 -11.96 -1.14
C LEU A 91 0.70 -13.47 -0.96
N ALA A 92 -0.37 -14.22 -1.22
CA ALA A 92 -0.40 -15.66 -1.03
C ALA A 92 0.43 -16.46 -2.07
N GLN A 93 0.82 -15.83 -3.18
CA GLN A 93 1.61 -16.47 -4.24
C GLN A 93 3.10 -16.22 -4.06
N ASP A 94 3.48 -15.03 -3.57
CA ASP A 94 4.85 -14.55 -3.61
C ASP A 94 5.50 -14.46 -2.21
N PHE A 95 4.74 -14.60 -1.12
CA PHE A 95 5.21 -14.49 0.27
C PHE A 95 4.64 -15.59 1.18
#